data_AF-A0A081NEV7-F1
#
_entry.id   AF-A0A081NEV7-F1
#
_cell.length_a   1.000
_cell.length_b   1.000
_cell.length_c   1.000
_cell.angle_alpha   90.00
_cell.angle_beta   90.00
_cell.angle_gamma   90.00
#
_symmetry.space_group_name_H-M   'P 1'
#
loop_
_entity.id
_entity.type
_entity.pdbx_description
1 polymer ?
#
loop_
_entity_poly.entity_id
_entity_poly.type
_entity_poly.pdbx_seq_one_letter_code
_entity_poly.pdbx_strand_id
1 'polypeptide(L)'
;MLYVSFSGSKGRGVFTSKKIESNTVIERCPVLELPPQDLKHIDQTEVYNYYFSWGEKMDAAAIALGLGSIYNHSYSPNALYRFDMEDRVIEFISIKKIRPNEEVTINYNGSPNDQSPLWDGIQWEP
;
A
#
# COMPACT_ATOMS: atom_id res chain seq x y z
N MET A 1 0.06 -16.08 -7.97
CA MET A 1 -0.40 -16.12 -6.57
C MET A 1 0.48 -15.16 -5.82
N LEU A 2 -0.11 -14.32 -4.97
CA LEU A 2 0.65 -13.37 -4.18
C LEU A 2 1.33 -14.09 -3.01
N TYR A 3 2.52 -13.65 -2.64
CA TYR A 3 3.25 -14.17 -1.50
C TYR A 3 4.13 -13.08 -0.87
N VAL A 4 4.41 -13.22 0.43
CA VAL A 4 5.31 -12.31 1.14
C VAL A 4 6.72 -12.89 1.12
N SER A 5 7.71 -12.05 0.84
CA SER A 5 9.13 -12.40 0.90
C SER A 5 9.93 -11.21 1.45
N PHE A 6 11.21 -11.44 1.77
CA PHE A 6 12.13 -10.39 2.16
C PHE A 6 12.47 -9.49 0.95
N SER A 7 12.36 -8.16 1.14
CA SER A 7 12.66 -7.12 0.15
C SER A 7 13.81 -6.23 0.64
N GLY A 8 14.93 -6.87 1.00
CA GLY A 8 16.15 -6.18 1.42
C GLY A 8 15.92 -5.20 2.58
N SER A 9 16.38 -3.98 2.39
CA SER A 9 16.30 -2.89 3.36
C SER A 9 14.85 -2.49 3.74
N LYS A 10 13.86 -2.80 2.88
CA LYS A 10 12.43 -2.52 3.11
C LYS A 10 11.71 -3.58 3.95
N GLY A 11 12.41 -4.61 4.41
CA GLY A 11 11.84 -5.66 5.25
C GLY A 11 10.97 -6.63 4.46
N ARG A 12 9.66 -6.68 4.71
CA ARG A 12 8.72 -7.56 4.00
C ARG A 12 8.19 -6.87 2.75
N GLY A 13 8.07 -7.60 1.66
CA GLY A 13 7.44 -7.14 0.43
C GLY A 13 6.46 -8.17 -0.12
N VAL A 14 5.53 -7.72 -0.94
CA VAL A 14 4.56 -8.58 -1.62
C VAL A 14 5.02 -8.85 -3.04
N PHE A 15 5.07 -10.11 -3.42
CA PHE A 15 5.53 -10.58 -4.73
C PHE A 15 4.43 -11.42 -5.38
N THR A 16 4.55 -11.68 -6.68
CA THR A 16 3.64 -12.58 -7.40
C THR A 16 4.38 -13.73 -8.06
N SER A 17 3.88 -14.96 -7.92
CA SER A 17 4.42 -16.13 -8.64
C SER A 17 3.93 -16.25 -10.08
N LYS A 18 3.02 -15.37 -10.51
CA LYS A 18 2.43 -15.37 -11.86
C LYS A 18 2.54 -13.99 -12.47
N LYS A 19 2.58 -13.94 -13.81
CA LYS A 19 2.43 -12.69 -14.54
C LYS A 19 1.09 -12.04 -14.19
N ILE A 20 1.10 -10.72 -13.97
CA ILE A 20 -0.09 -9.89 -13.84
C ILE A 20 -0.06 -8.90 -15.02
N GLU A 21 -1.15 -8.82 -15.78
CA GLU A 21 -1.28 -7.85 -16.88
C GLU A 21 -1.48 -6.44 -16.32
N SER A 22 -1.31 -5.41 -17.13
CA SER A 22 -1.73 -4.06 -16.74
C SER A 22 -3.25 -3.99 -16.53
N ASN A 23 -3.73 -3.07 -15.70
CA ASN A 23 -5.14 -2.83 -15.38
C ASN A 23 -5.85 -4.06 -14.79
N THR A 24 -5.14 -4.86 -13.99
CA THR A 24 -5.69 -6.03 -13.30
C THR A 24 -5.85 -5.71 -11.82
N VAL A 25 -7.02 -6.01 -11.26
CA VAL A 25 -7.20 -6.00 -9.79
C VAL A 25 -6.34 -7.12 -9.20
N ILE A 26 -5.30 -6.74 -8.48
CA ILE A 26 -4.34 -7.63 -7.83
C ILE A 26 -4.98 -8.23 -6.58
N GLU A 27 -5.58 -7.38 -5.76
CA GLU A 27 -6.19 -7.74 -4.48
C GLU A 27 -7.25 -6.70 -4.09
N ARG A 28 -8.34 -7.16 -3.48
CA ARG A 28 -9.30 -6.32 -2.77
C ARG A 28 -9.11 -6.59 -1.29
N CYS A 29 -8.65 -5.60 -0.54
CA CYS A 29 -8.32 -5.73 0.87
C CYS A 29 -9.45 -5.13 1.71
N PRO A 30 -10.23 -5.92 2.47
CA PRO A 30 -11.13 -5.39 3.48
C PRO A 30 -10.37 -4.51 4.46
N VAL A 31 -11.01 -3.43 4.94
CA VAL A 31 -10.36 -2.52 5.88
C VAL A 31 -10.79 -2.76 7.31
N LEU A 32 -9.83 -2.62 8.22
CA LEU A 32 -10.12 -2.33 9.63
C LEU A 32 -10.05 -0.81 9.81
N GLU A 33 -11.20 -0.17 9.95
CA GLU A 33 -11.30 1.28 10.16
C GLU A 33 -10.85 1.66 11.57
N LEU A 34 -9.99 2.68 11.65
CA LEU A 34 -9.44 3.27 12.87
C LEU A 34 -10.03 4.67 13.01
N PRO A 35 -10.83 4.93 14.05
CA PRO A 35 -11.59 6.16 14.11
C PRO A 35 -10.68 7.37 14.47
N PRO A 36 -11.04 8.60 14.05
CA PRO A 36 -10.18 9.78 14.19
C PRO A 36 -9.64 10.04 15.61
N GLN A 37 -10.44 9.75 16.64
CA GLN A 37 -10.05 9.97 18.04
C GLN A 37 -8.88 9.10 18.51
N ASP A 38 -8.62 7.97 17.85
CA ASP A 38 -7.58 7.01 18.22
C ASP A 38 -6.25 7.31 17.52
N LEU A 39 -6.27 8.09 16.42
CA LEU A 39 -5.08 8.34 15.60
C LEU A 39 -3.94 8.95 16.39
N LYS A 40 -4.23 9.89 17.30
CA LYS A 40 -3.21 10.49 18.18
C LYS A 40 -2.40 9.47 19.00
N HIS A 41 -2.98 8.30 19.27
CA HIS A 41 -2.32 7.20 19.97
C HIS A 41 -1.66 6.23 18.98
N ILE A 42 -2.33 5.92 17.87
CA ILE A 42 -1.83 5.03 16.81
C ILE A 42 -0.56 5.61 16.16
N ASP A 43 -0.50 6.91 15.94
CA ASP A 43 0.62 7.64 15.35
C ASP A 43 1.92 7.50 16.17
N GLN A 44 1.80 7.12 17.44
CA GLN A 44 2.92 6.87 18.35
C GLN A 44 3.39 5.41 18.34
N THR A 45 2.84 4.59 17.44
CA THR A 45 3.12 3.15 17.34
C THR A 45 3.58 2.79 15.94
N GLU A 46 4.15 1.59 15.79
CA GLU A 46 4.54 1.06 14.48
C GLU A 46 3.38 0.98 13.47
N VAL A 47 2.12 0.92 13.94
CA VAL A 47 0.92 0.88 13.08
C VAL A 47 0.81 2.13 12.20
N TYR A 48 1.41 3.25 12.60
CA TYR A 48 1.53 4.46 11.79
C TYR A 48 2.05 4.18 10.37
N ASN A 49 3.01 3.25 10.24
CA ASN A 49 3.62 2.93 8.95
C ASN A 49 2.76 2.03 8.04
N TYR A 50 1.57 1.62 8.49
CA TYR A 50 0.77 0.57 7.86
C TYR A 50 -0.67 0.99 7.51
N TYR A 51 -1.16 2.11 8.04
CA TYR A 51 -2.52 2.57 7.72
C TYR A 51 -2.57 3.48 6.50
N PHE A 52 -3.75 3.57 5.90
CA PHE A 52 -4.12 4.52 4.85
C PHE A 52 -5.05 5.59 5.44
N SER A 53 -4.93 6.84 4.99
CA SER A 53 -5.98 7.84 5.26
C SER A 53 -7.32 7.35 4.72
N TRP A 54 -8.37 7.50 5.51
CA TRP A 54 -9.68 6.90 5.22
C TRP A 54 -10.85 7.82 5.63
N GLY A 55 -12.04 7.51 5.13
CA GLY A 55 -13.28 8.25 5.40
C GLY A 55 -13.55 9.37 4.39
N GLU A 56 -14.80 9.84 4.33
CA GLU A 56 -15.23 10.88 3.39
C GLU A 56 -14.42 12.19 3.51
N LYS A 57 -13.96 12.49 4.74
CA LYS A 57 -13.17 13.68 5.07
C LYS A 57 -11.66 13.39 5.12
N MET A 58 -11.24 12.15 4.91
CA MET A 58 -9.85 11.72 5.04
C MET A 58 -9.22 12.02 6.42
N ASP A 59 -10.05 12.04 7.46
CA ASP A 59 -9.67 12.33 8.85
C ASP A 59 -9.61 11.08 9.74
N ALA A 60 -9.97 9.91 9.20
CA ALA A 60 -9.81 8.60 9.82
C ALA A 60 -8.62 7.86 9.19
N ALA A 61 -8.33 6.67 9.72
CA ALA A 61 -7.38 5.76 9.10
C ALA A 61 -7.98 4.37 8.87
N ALA A 62 -7.35 3.58 8.01
CA ALA A 62 -7.73 2.20 7.75
C ALA A 62 -6.50 1.32 7.58
N ILE A 63 -6.49 0.18 8.26
CA ILE A 63 -5.54 -0.88 7.97
C ILE A 63 -6.12 -1.73 6.84
N ALA A 64 -5.36 -1.86 5.76
CA ALA A 64 -5.70 -2.80 4.70
C ALA A 64 -5.35 -4.21 5.18
N LEU A 65 -6.38 -5.03 5.42
CA LEU A 65 -6.19 -6.45 5.73
C LEU A 65 -5.68 -7.20 4.48
N GLY A 66 -5.62 -8.53 4.53
CA GLY A 66 -4.94 -9.29 3.48
C GLY A 66 -3.46 -8.90 3.42
N LEU A 67 -2.95 -8.58 2.24
CA LEU A 67 -1.57 -8.11 2.05
C LEU A 67 -1.46 -6.59 1.85
N GLY A 68 -2.57 -5.86 1.92
CA GLY A 68 -2.65 -4.45 1.55
C GLY A 68 -1.66 -3.54 2.28
N SER A 69 -1.53 -3.70 3.59
CA SER A 69 -0.58 -2.91 4.40
C SER A 69 0.87 -3.41 4.28
N ILE A 70 1.16 -4.44 3.48
CA ILE A 70 2.51 -5.00 3.28
C ILE A 70 3.14 -4.51 1.96
N TYR A 71 2.35 -3.98 1.01
CA TYR A 71 2.90 -3.47 -0.25
C TYR A 71 3.86 -2.31 -0.01
N ASN A 72 5.09 -2.45 -0.46
CA ASN A 72 6.13 -1.44 -0.24
C ASN A 72 5.98 -0.21 -1.14
N HIS A 73 6.61 0.86 -0.69
CA HIS A 73 6.76 2.09 -1.46
C HIS A 73 7.74 1.96 -2.64
N SER A 74 7.38 2.59 -3.76
CA SER A 74 8.26 2.96 -4.86
C SER A 74 7.77 4.26 -5.51
N TYR A 75 8.71 5.15 -5.84
CA TYR A 75 8.46 6.34 -6.67
C TYR A 75 8.25 6.00 -8.16
N SER A 76 8.50 4.75 -8.56
CA SER A 76 8.20 4.20 -9.89
C SER A 76 7.35 2.93 -9.77
N PRO A 77 6.17 3.02 -9.14
CA PRO A 77 5.40 1.85 -8.71
C PRO A 77 4.89 1.03 -9.91
N ASN A 78 4.52 -0.22 -9.66
CA ASN A 78 3.85 -1.08 -10.65
C ASN A 78 2.38 -1.36 -10.33
N ALA A 79 1.89 -0.88 -9.18
CA ALA A 79 0.49 -0.85 -8.82
C ALA A 79 0.07 0.53 -8.27
N LEU A 80 -1.24 0.80 -8.29
CA LEU A 80 -1.88 1.87 -7.53
C LEU A 80 -2.87 1.24 -6.55
N TYR A 81 -3.35 2.03 -5.60
CA TYR A 81 -4.51 1.67 -4.78
C TYR A 81 -5.64 2.67 -4.99
N ARG A 82 -6.89 2.21 -4.83
CA ARG A 82 -8.08 3.07 -4.77
C ARG A 82 -9.00 2.62 -3.64
N PHE A 83 -9.78 3.57 -3.13
CA PHE A 83 -10.74 3.31 -2.07
C PHE A 83 -12.11 3.02 -2.66
N ASP A 84 -12.68 1.90 -2.23
CA ASP A 84 -14.07 1.55 -2.45
C ASP A 84 -14.79 1.69 -1.11
N MET A 85 -15.37 2.87 -0.90
CA MET A 85 -16.00 3.25 0.37
C MET A 85 -17.32 2.49 0.60
N GLU A 86 -17.98 2.04 -0.47
CA GLU A 86 -19.24 1.29 -0.39
C GLU A 86 -18.98 -0.12 0.15
N ASP A 87 -18.01 -0.83 -0.45
CA ASP A 87 -17.64 -2.18 -0.04
C ASP A 87 -16.65 -2.21 1.13
N ARG A 88 -16.14 -1.05 1.56
CA ARG A 88 -15.11 -0.91 2.61
C ARG A 88 -13.87 -1.75 2.30
N VAL A 89 -13.33 -1.54 1.12
CA VAL A 89 -12.09 -2.18 0.67
C VAL A 89 -11.11 -1.18 0.07
N ILE A 90 -9.83 -1.51 0.16
CA ILE A 90 -8.75 -0.90 -0.62
C ILE A 90 -8.41 -1.85 -1.76
N GLU A 91 -8.58 -1.40 -2.99
CA GLU A 91 -8.27 -2.20 -4.18
C GLU A 91 -6.90 -1.84 -4.71
N PHE A 92 -6.05 -2.85 -4.88
CA PHE A 92 -4.72 -2.71 -5.49
C PHE A 92 -4.80 -3.14 -6.95
N ILE A 93 -4.42 -2.26 -7.86
CA ILE A 93 -4.56 -2.47 -9.31
C ILE A 93 -3.20 -2.26 -9.98
N SER A 94 -2.81 -3.20 -10.84
CA SER A 94 -1.58 -3.05 -11.64
C SER A 94 -1.72 -1.91 -12.65
N ILE A 95 -0.70 -1.07 -12.77
CA ILE A 95 -0.64 0.02 -13.76
C ILE A 95 0.32 -0.30 -14.91
N LYS A 96 1.10 -1.37 -14.76
CA LYS A 96 1.95 -1.97 -15.79
C LYS A 96 2.00 -3.49 -15.57
N LYS A 97 2.50 -4.21 -16.57
CA LYS A 97 2.73 -5.66 -16.46
C LYS A 97 3.71 -5.95 -15.32
N ILE A 98 3.37 -6.89 -14.44
CA ILE A 98 4.22 -7.38 -13.34
C ILE A 98 4.63 -8.82 -13.67
N ARG A 99 5.92 -9.12 -13.62
CA ARG A 99 6.48 -10.44 -13.96
C ARG A 99 6.42 -11.39 -12.74
N PRO A 100 6.47 -12.71 -12.96
CA PRO A 100 6.72 -13.64 -11.86
C PRO A 100 7.98 -13.25 -11.07
N ASN A 101 7.90 -13.34 -9.76
CA ASN A 101 8.90 -12.99 -8.76
C ASN A 101 9.28 -11.49 -8.72
N GLU A 102 8.49 -10.63 -9.34
CA GLU A 102 8.61 -9.17 -9.20
C GLU A 102 7.82 -8.71 -7.96
N GLU A 103 8.38 -7.74 -7.22
CA GLU A 103 7.70 -7.10 -6.09
C GLU A 103 6.59 -6.19 -6.61
N VAL A 104 5.41 -6.27 -6.01
CA VAL A 104 4.32 -5.32 -6.22
C VAL A 104 4.55 -4.13 -5.29
N THR A 105 4.62 -2.94 -5.87
CA THR A 105 4.90 -1.70 -5.14
C THR A 105 3.90 -0.63 -5.49
N ILE A 106 3.59 0.21 -4.50
CA ILE A 106 2.67 1.35 -4.61
C ILE A 106 3.39 2.65 -4.29
N ASN A 107 2.77 3.79 -4.58
CA ASN A 107 3.24 5.08 -4.10
C ASN A 107 2.48 5.46 -2.82
N TYR A 108 3.18 5.71 -1.71
CA TYR A 108 2.53 6.03 -0.43
C TYR A 108 1.90 7.42 -0.44
N ASN A 109 2.32 8.31 -1.34
CA ASN A 109 1.65 9.59 -1.61
C ASN A 109 0.29 9.44 -2.32
N GLY A 110 -0.13 8.20 -2.62
CA GLY A 110 -1.41 7.87 -3.26
C GLY A 110 -1.38 7.98 -4.79
N SER A 111 -0.84 9.06 -5.34
CA SER A 111 -0.67 9.19 -6.79
C SER A 111 0.57 8.45 -7.28
N PRO A 112 0.49 7.59 -8.32
CA PRO A 112 1.66 6.90 -8.88
C PRO A 112 2.78 7.83 -9.38
N ASN A 113 2.43 9.06 -9.75
CA ASN A 113 3.36 10.05 -10.31
C ASN A 113 3.91 11.03 -9.26
N ASP A 114 3.47 10.95 -8.01
CA ASP A 114 3.88 11.89 -6.96
C ASP A 114 5.30 11.59 -6.48
N GLN A 115 6.17 12.58 -6.57
CA GLN A 115 7.59 12.50 -6.21
C GLN A 115 7.91 13.27 -4.92
N SER A 116 6.89 13.67 -4.16
CA SER A 116 7.07 14.36 -2.88
C SER A 116 7.89 13.48 -1.94
N PRO A 117 8.90 14.05 -1.25
CA PRO A 117 9.73 13.29 -0.34
C PRO A 117 8.90 12.75 0.81
N LEU A 118 9.08 11.47 1.11
CA LEU A 118 8.54 10.82 2.30
C LEU A 118 9.59 10.85 3.41
N TRP A 119 9.12 10.77 4.66
CA TRP A 119 9.96 10.58 5.85
C TRP A 119 11.15 11.55 5.93
N ASP A 120 10.84 12.85 5.93
CA ASP A 120 11.81 13.96 6.04
C ASP A 120 12.95 13.92 4.99
N GLY A 121 12.71 13.28 3.84
CA GLY A 121 13.70 13.18 2.76
C GLY A 121 14.79 12.12 3.00
N ILE A 122 14.61 11.24 3.98
CA ILE A 122 15.48 10.07 4.15
C ILE A 122 15.24 9.12 2.97
N GLN A 123 16.17 9.12 2.02
CA GLN A 123 16.21 8.09 0.99
C GLN A 123 16.70 6.79 1.64
N TRP A 124 15.79 5.82 1.78
CA TRP A 124 16.19 4.43 1.96
C TRP A 124 16.81 3.94 0.65
N GLU A 125 18.15 3.99 0.57
CA GLU A 125 18.88 3.31 -0.48
C GLU A 125 18.92 1.78 -0.19
N PRO A 126 18.77 0.94 -1.22
CA PRO A 126 18.73 -0.52 -1.11
C PRO A 126 20.05 -1.16 -0.64
#